data_AF-A0A2E6TYD9-F1
#
_entry.id   AF-A0A2E6TYD9-F1
#
_cell.length_a   1.000
_cell.length_b   1.000
_cell.length_c   1.000
_cell.angle_alpha   90.00
_cell.angle_beta   90.00
_cell.angle_gamma   90.00
#
_symmetry.space_group_name_H-M   'P 1'
#
loop_
_entity.id
_entity.type
_entity.pdbx_description
1 polymer ?
#
loop_
_entity_poly.entity_id
_entity_poly.type
_entity_poly.pdbx_seq_one_letter_code
_entity_poly.pdbx_strand_id
1 'polypeptide(L)'
;MKWIKIEDETPPKGERLLYFFEGTGVSVGFYFGIDGDYCPETGHVFGGNFGFLTGDVTHWQYIPDYPPGFEDFAEADAERASEIEKEIDEAKEPIGGEMSNEQALWESTGGRSGE
;
A
#
# COMPACT_ATOMS: atom_id res chain seq x y z
N MET A 1 -5.90 21.63 -13.31
CA MET A 1 -6.00 20.24 -12.82
C MET A 1 -6.02 19.33 -14.04
N LYS A 2 -5.05 18.42 -14.15
CA LYS A 2 -4.81 17.55 -15.32
C LYS A 2 -4.65 16.11 -14.82
N TRP A 3 -5.53 15.21 -15.24
CA TRP A 3 -5.35 13.78 -15.01
C TRP A 3 -4.18 13.24 -15.84
N ILE A 4 -3.32 12.46 -15.19
CA ILE A 4 -2.10 11.88 -15.73
C ILE A 4 -2.28 10.37 -15.72
N LYS A 5 -2.02 9.70 -16.84
CA LYS A 5 -2.04 8.22 -16.89
C LYS A 5 -0.83 7.69 -16.13
N ILE A 6 -1.04 6.63 -15.36
CA ILE A 6 0.06 6.00 -14.60
C ILE A 6 1.18 5.49 -15.52
N GLU A 7 0.82 5.02 -16.72
CA GLU A 7 1.75 4.55 -17.75
C GLU A 7 2.60 5.66 -18.37
N ASP A 8 2.10 6.91 -18.37
CA ASP A 8 2.81 8.05 -18.95
C ASP A 8 3.80 8.65 -17.95
N GLU A 9 3.41 8.74 -16.68
CA GLU A 9 4.21 9.35 -15.61
C GLU A 9 3.80 8.78 -14.25
N THR A 10 4.79 8.42 -13.44
CA THR A 10 4.58 7.93 -12.08
C THR A 10 4.65 9.10 -11.08
N PRO A 11 3.77 9.13 -10.07
CA PRO A 11 3.85 10.15 -9.03
C PRO A 11 5.09 9.97 -8.15
N PRO A 12 5.54 11.03 -7.46
CA PRO A 12 6.55 10.89 -6.42
C PRO A 12 6.05 9.99 -5.27
N LYS A 13 6.94 9.18 -4.69
CA LYS A 13 6.60 8.34 -3.54
C LYS A 13 6.28 9.23 -2.32
N GLY A 14 5.21 8.89 -1.60
CA GLY A 14 4.70 9.64 -0.46
C GLY A 14 3.91 10.89 -0.82
N GLU A 15 3.75 11.19 -2.11
CA GLU A 15 3.00 12.36 -2.57
C GLU A 15 1.50 12.19 -2.32
N ARG A 16 0.87 13.24 -1.80
CA ARG A 16 -0.58 13.26 -1.61
C ARG A 16 -1.28 13.65 -2.91
N LEU A 17 -2.16 12.78 -3.39
CA LEU A 17 -2.74 12.92 -4.72
C LEU A 17 -4.19 12.42 -4.78
N LEU A 18 -4.85 12.76 -5.88
CA LEU A 18 -6.08 12.09 -6.30
C LEU A 18 -5.70 10.94 -7.23
N TYR A 19 -6.30 9.78 -7.06
CA TYR A 19 -6.16 8.65 -7.97
C TYR A 19 -7.52 8.10 -8.39
N PHE A 20 -7.60 7.54 -9.59
CA PHE A 20 -8.79 6.94 -10.15
C PHE A 20 -8.62 5.43 -10.29
N PHE A 21 -9.53 4.70 -9.63
CA PHE A 21 -9.72 3.27 -9.78
C PHE A 21 -11.13 3.03 -10.32
N GLU A 22 -11.27 2.23 -11.39
CA GLU A 22 -12.57 2.00 -12.04
C GLU A 22 -13.64 1.45 -11.07
N GLY A 23 -13.24 0.64 -10.09
CA GLY A 23 -14.17 0.05 -9.12
C GLY A 23 -14.76 1.05 -8.10
N THR A 24 -14.03 2.09 -7.71
CA THR A 24 -14.46 3.03 -6.65
C THR A 24 -14.55 4.49 -7.10
N GLY A 25 -14.10 4.80 -8.31
CA GLY A 25 -13.99 6.17 -8.82
C GLY A 25 -12.74 6.88 -8.31
N VAL A 26 -12.91 8.12 -7.84
CA VAL A 26 -11.80 8.99 -7.41
C VAL A 26 -11.61 8.91 -5.90
N SER A 27 -10.37 8.71 -5.48
CA SER A 27 -9.94 8.66 -4.08
C SER A 27 -8.80 9.63 -3.82
N VAL A 28 -8.71 10.13 -2.59
CA VAL A 28 -7.54 10.84 -2.06
C VAL A 28 -6.65 9.83 -1.36
N GLY A 29 -5.34 9.89 -1.61
CA GLY A 29 -4.37 9.06 -0.91
C GLY A 29 -2.94 9.36 -1.35
N PHE A 30 -2.09 8.34 -1.26
CA PHE A 30 -0.65 8.44 -1.47
C PHE A 30 -0.16 7.34 -2.39
N TYR A 31 0.95 7.59 -3.08
CA TYR A 31 1.64 6.61 -3.90
C TYR A 31 2.86 6.03 -3.18
N PHE A 32 3.00 4.70 -3.17
CA PHE A 32 4.04 3.99 -2.41
C PHE A 32 5.12 3.33 -3.28
N GLY A 33 5.03 3.48 -4.60
CA GLY A 33 5.97 2.88 -5.55
C GLY A 33 5.42 1.62 -6.21
N ILE A 34 6.33 0.79 -6.73
CA ILE A 34 6.00 -0.50 -7.33
C ILE A 34 6.29 -1.59 -6.31
N ASP A 35 5.35 -2.50 -6.12
CA ASP A 35 5.54 -3.70 -5.33
C ASP A 35 6.34 -4.76 -6.12
N GLY A 36 7.42 -5.26 -5.53
CA GLY A 36 8.33 -6.22 -6.15
C GLY A 36 7.73 -7.60 -6.39
N ASP A 37 6.65 -7.94 -5.66
CA ASP A 37 5.95 -9.22 -5.80
C ASP A 37 4.98 -9.21 -7.01
N TYR A 38 4.79 -8.06 -7.64
CA TYR A 38 3.88 -7.85 -8.77
C TYR A 38 4.62 -7.47 -10.06
N CYS A 39 3.91 -7.50 -11.19
CA CYS A 39 4.48 -7.12 -12.49
C CYS A 39 5.01 -5.67 -12.47
N PRO A 40 6.27 -5.39 -12.83
CA PRO A 40 6.84 -4.04 -12.71
C PRO A 40 6.11 -2.94 -13.50
N GLU A 41 5.39 -3.31 -14.55
CA GLU A 41 4.63 -2.38 -15.40
C GLU A 41 3.27 -1.98 -14.79
N THR A 42 2.74 -2.79 -13.87
CA THR A 42 1.40 -2.61 -13.31
C THR A 42 1.39 -2.63 -11.79
N GLY A 43 2.46 -3.05 -11.10
CA GLY A 43 2.51 -3.23 -9.65
C GLY A 43 2.52 -1.93 -8.83
N HIS A 44 1.99 -0.84 -9.37
CA HIS A 44 1.89 0.46 -8.70
C HIS A 44 0.95 0.39 -7.49
N VAL A 45 1.44 0.83 -6.34
CA VAL A 45 0.73 0.79 -5.06
C VAL A 45 0.20 2.17 -4.70
N PHE A 46 -1.10 2.26 -4.51
CA PHE A 46 -1.79 3.46 -4.01
C PHE A 46 -2.53 3.12 -2.72
N GLY A 47 -2.45 3.98 -1.72
CA GLY A 47 -3.09 3.74 -0.42
C GLY A 47 -3.74 4.98 0.16
N GLY A 48 -4.78 4.77 0.97
CA GLY A 48 -5.53 5.85 1.59
C GLY A 48 -6.44 5.35 2.72
N ASN A 49 -7.54 6.05 2.96
CA ASN A 49 -8.46 5.73 4.06
C ASN A 49 -9.26 4.43 3.86
N PHE A 50 -9.25 3.86 2.65
CA PHE A 50 -10.00 2.66 2.30
C PHE A 50 -9.11 1.44 2.07
N GLY A 51 -7.87 1.47 2.58
CA GLY A 51 -6.84 0.46 2.33
C GLY A 51 -5.94 0.84 1.16
N PHE A 52 -5.34 -0.16 0.53
CA PHE A 52 -4.45 -0.01 -0.62
C PHE A 52 -4.87 -0.83 -1.82
N LEU A 53 -4.45 -0.39 -3.00
CA LEU A 53 -4.68 -1.02 -4.29
C LEU A 53 -3.34 -1.20 -5.00
N THR A 54 -3.18 -2.33 -5.67
CA THR A 54 -2.00 -2.65 -6.46
C THR A 54 -2.41 -2.93 -7.90
N GLY A 55 -2.02 -2.05 -8.82
CA GLY A 55 -2.19 -2.21 -10.27
C GLY A 55 -3.56 -1.98 -10.89
N ASP A 56 -4.53 -1.55 -10.09
CA ASP A 56 -5.85 -1.20 -10.59
C ASP A 56 -6.04 0.31 -10.89
N VAL A 57 -5.08 1.14 -10.50
CA VAL A 57 -5.14 2.59 -10.70
C VAL A 57 -4.67 2.94 -12.11
N THR A 58 -5.49 3.71 -12.85
CA THR A 58 -5.17 4.08 -14.24
C THR A 58 -4.73 5.53 -14.39
N HIS A 59 -5.21 6.43 -13.52
CA HIS A 59 -4.92 7.86 -13.60
C HIS A 59 -4.72 8.46 -12.20
N TRP A 60 -3.92 9.51 -12.13
CA TRP A 60 -3.70 10.30 -10.94
C TRP A 60 -3.63 11.80 -11.25
N GLN A 61 -3.70 12.62 -10.20
CA GLN A 61 -3.58 14.06 -10.30
C GLN A 61 -3.04 14.66 -9.00
N TYR A 62 -2.16 15.66 -9.12
CA TYR A 62 -1.76 16.49 -7.99
C TYR A 62 -2.95 17.14 -7.27
N ILE A 63 -2.86 17.13 -5.95
CA ILE A 63 -3.63 18.01 -5.08
C ILE A 63 -2.78 19.27 -4.85
N PRO A 64 -3.36 20.49 -4.88
CA PRO A 64 -2.62 21.69 -4.55
C PRO A 64 -2.03 21.62 -3.15
N ASP A 65 -0.82 22.14 -2.99
CA ASP A 65 -0.18 22.27 -1.69
C ASP A 65 -1.07 23.06 -0.72
N TYR A 66 -0.90 22.77 0.57
CA TYR A 66 -1.51 23.57 1.61
C TYR A 66 -1.03 25.03 1.52
N PRO A 67 -1.92 25.99 1.77
CA PRO A 67 -1.51 27.38 1.87
C PRO A 67 -0.60 27.60 3.09
N PRO A 68 0.21 28.67 3.12
CA PRO A 68 1.03 29.00 4.29
C PRO A 68 0.19 29.09 5.57
N GLY A 69 0.71 28.58 6.69
CA GLY A 69 -0.01 28.51 7.98
C GLY A 69 -0.80 27.21 8.21
N PHE A 70 -0.67 26.23 7.31
CA PHE A 70 -1.28 24.90 7.41
C PHE A 70 -0.22 23.79 7.44
N GLU A 71 0.97 24.10 7.94
CA GLU A 71 2.11 23.18 8.01
C GLU A 71 1.76 21.91 8.82
N ASP A 72 0.96 22.05 9.88
CA ASP A 72 0.47 20.92 10.69
C ASP A 72 -0.31 19.89 9.86
N PHE A 73 -0.99 20.31 8.79
CA PHE A 73 -1.72 19.37 7.91
C PHE A 73 -0.78 18.62 6.98
N ALA A 74 0.29 19.27 6.52
CA ALA A 74 1.33 18.60 5.74
C ALA A 74 2.07 17.56 6.60
N GLU A 75 2.36 17.89 7.85
CA GLU A 75 2.94 16.95 8.82
C GLU A 75 2.00 15.77 9.10
N ALA A 76 0.70 16.03 9.32
CA ALA A 76 -0.29 14.98 9.51
C ALA A 76 -0.46 14.07 8.29
N ASP A 77 -0.41 14.61 7.06
CA ASP A 77 -0.44 13.81 5.84
C ASP A 77 0.82 12.94 5.71
N ALA A 78 1.99 13.45 6.09
CA ALA A 78 3.23 12.67 6.11
C ALA A 78 3.21 11.54 7.16
N GLU A 79 2.69 11.81 8.36
CA GLU A 79 2.46 10.79 9.39
C GLU A 79 1.51 9.71 8.87
N ARG A 80 0.37 10.12 8.27
CA ARG A 80 -0.60 9.18 7.71
C ARG A 80 -0.01 8.34 6.59
N ALA A 81 0.81 8.92 5.72
CA ALA A 81 1.51 8.16 4.67
C ALA A 81 2.42 7.08 5.28
N SER A 82 3.15 7.40 6.36
CA SER A 82 4.00 6.42 7.06
C SER A 82 3.18 5.30 7.71
N GLU A 83 2.02 5.60 8.29
CA GLU A 83 1.13 4.57 8.84
C GLU A 83 0.60 3.64 7.75
N ILE A 84 0.14 4.18 6.62
CA ILE A 84 -0.34 3.38 5.49
C ILE A 84 0.77 2.50 4.94
N GLU A 85 2.00 3.00 4.85
CA GLU A 85 3.14 2.21 4.39
C GLU A 85 3.39 1.01 5.32
N LYS A 86 3.28 1.19 6.64
CA LYS A 86 3.35 0.08 7.61
C LYS A 86 2.20 -0.90 7.44
N GLU A 87 0.97 -0.41 7.27
CA GLU A 87 -0.20 -1.26 7.02
C GLU A 87 -0.01 -2.12 5.75
N ILE A 88 0.57 -1.55 4.69
CA ILE A 88 0.90 -2.26 3.45
C ILE A 88 1.94 -3.35 3.71
N ASP A 89 3.01 -3.04 4.45
CA ASP A 89 4.07 -4.00 4.76
C ASP A 89 3.56 -5.14 5.65
N GLU A 90 2.78 -4.83 6.69
CA GLU A 90 2.14 -5.82 7.57
C GLU A 90 1.15 -6.72 6.80
N ALA A 91 0.42 -6.18 5.83
CA ALA A 91 -0.50 -6.96 5.00
C ALA A 91 0.19 -8.01 4.12
N LYS A 92 1.50 -7.88 3.90
CA LYS A 92 2.31 -8.86 3.17
C LYS A 92 2.81 -9.99 4.05
N GLU A 93 2.73 -9.86 5.38
CA GLU A 93 3.15 -10.92 6.28
C GLU A 93 2.19 -12.13 6.17
N PRO A 94 2.72 -13.36 6.13
CA PRO A 94 1.90 -14.56 6.06
C PRO A 94 1.00 -14.68 7.29
N ILE A 95 -0.31 -14.87 7.04
CA ILE A 95 -1.29 -15.09 8.10
C ILE A 95 -0.99 -16.42 8.80
N GLY A 96 -0.54 -16.35 10.06
CA GLY A 96 -0.29 -17.52 10.92
C GLY A 96 1.12 -17.66 11.46
N GLY A 97 2.04 -16.73 11.16
CA GLY A 97 3.44 -16.82 11.58
C GLY A 97 4.18 -17.98 10.90
N GLU A 98 5.51 -17.93 10.87
CA GLU A 98 6.30 -19.08 10.48
C GLU A 98 6.03 -20.21 11.48
N MET A 99 5.30 -21.25 11.08
CA MET A 99 5.36 -22.51 11.81
C MET A 99 6.83 -22.92 11.82
N SER A 100 7.43 -22.98 13.00
CA SER A 100 8.80 -23.47 13.11
C SER A 100 8.85 -24.89 12.55
N ASN A 101 9.96 -25.26 11.89
CA ASN A 101 10.14 -26.62 11.38
C ASN A 101 9.88 -27.69 12.46
N GLU A 102 10.10 -27.37 13.73
CA GLU A 102 9.81 -28.24 14.88
C GLU A 102 8.31 -28.45 15.11
N GLN A 103 7.47 -27.43 14.94
CA GLN A 103 6.01 -27.56 15.00
C GLN A 103 5.45 -28.37 13.82
N ALA A 104 5.97 -28.14 12.62
CA ALA A 104 5.59 -28.92 11.43
C ALA A 104 5.98 -30.41 11.56
N LEU A 105 7.13 -30.70 12.18
CA LEU A 105 7.57 -32.07 12.49
C LEU A 105 6.71 -32.73 13.58
N TRP A 106 6.30 -32.00 14.61
CA TRP A 106 5.43 -32.52 15.67
C TRP A 106 4.05 -32.92 15.17
N GLU A 107 3.45 -32.10 14.29
CA GLU A 107 2.14 -32.40 13.70
C GLU A 107 2.21 -33.49 12.63
N SER A 108 3.27 -33.52 11.81
CA SER A 108 3.44 -34.55 10.76
C SER A 108 3.80 -35.94 11.32
N THR A 109 4.43 -36.02 12.49
CA THR A 109 4.76 -37.29 13.14
C THR A 109 3.67 -37.77 14.09
N GLY A 110 2.58 -37.00 14.24
CA GLY A 110 1.41 -37.36 15.03
C GLY A 110 1.79 -37.68 16.47
N GLY A 111 2.10 -36.64 17.25
CA GLY A 111 2.40 -36.65 18.69
C GLY A 111 2.04 -37.94 19.41
N ARG A 112 2.92 -38.94 19.32
CA ARG A 112 2.75 -40.23 19.99
C ARG A 112 3.61 -40.19 21.24
N SER A 113 3.06 -39.62 22.31
CA SER A 113 3.51 -39.95 23.66
C SER A 113 3.18 -41.42 23.89
N GLY A 114 4.19 -42.28 23.68
CA GLY A 114 4.19 -43.63 24.19
C GLY A 114 4.30 -43.58 25.71
N GLU A 115 3.30 -44.19 26.34
CA GLU A 115 3.27 -44.87 27.66
C GLU A 115 3.93 -44.20 28.88
#